data_AF-B6BMR1-F1
#
_entry.id   AF-B6BMR1-F1
#
_cell.length_a   1.000
_cell.length_b   1.000
_cell.length_c   1.000
_cell.angle_alpha   90.00
_cell.angle_beta   90.00
_cell.angle_gamma   90.00
#
_symmetry.space_group_name_H-M   'P 1'
#
loop_
_entity.id
_entity.type
_entity.pdbx_description
1 polymer ?
#
loop_
_entity_poly.entity_id
_entity_poly.type
_entity_poly.pdbx_seq_one_letter_code
_entity_poly.pdbx_strand_id
1 'polypeptide(L)'
;MPFIKFKIFISLFILLNINIYASSNVQLIKKENPDSNTTLLVIGGVHGDEPGGYFAASILSTHYKINSKNLWIVPNLNQSSIQADKRGLNGDMNRKFSVIKENDKDKKTIEEIKNIILSEKVSLVLNLHDGNGFYRKEHRGNIFNPNSWGQTCVIDQCQLKQEQPFGNLNSIASVVTENINKKLLKEHHSLGVKNTNTKFDDEAMQLSLTYFAVTNNKPAFAIESSKNLSSLSKKVFYQLLAIEEFMKIMDIAFEREFELNEKELNKILIKYGTLGINNNILLNLCDIKKSLSFIPIKSEGNVFEFSHPLGSVKKINGNFVVYIGNQKITTLRPQYFKIAKNCEQKFDVKFDEQVKSVKIASSFFVNDDFSIMNNSGFRVNVIGFKSQEHLNESGIDIKYKDLDKSFSVDKSHKIYRVEFYKDDEFCAMSTAHFK
;
A
#
# COMPACT_ATOMS: atom_id res chain seq x y z
N MET A 1 -19.82 -44.91 15.17
CA MET A 1 -19.79 -43.46 15.50
C MET A 1 -18.35 -43.02 15.74
N PRO A 2 -17.72 -42.32 14.79
CA PRO A 2 -16.61 -41.42 15.11
C PRO A 2 -17.05 -39.97 14.86
N PHE A 3 -16.98 -39.15 15.91
CA PHE A 3 -17.25 -37.72 15.84
C PHE A 3 -16.14 -37.02 15.04
N ILE A 4 -16.45 -36.59 13.83
CA ILE A 4 -15.63 -35.68 13.03
C ILE A 4 -15.81 -34.28 13.63
N LYS A 5 -14.78 -33.78 14.31
CA LYS A 5 -14.73 -32.38 14.77
C LYS A 5 -14.50 -31.47 13.57
N PHE A 6 -15.56 -30.82 13.10
CA PHE A 6 -15.47 -29.71 12.16
C PHE A 6 -14.80 -28.51 12.84
N LYS A 7 -13.56 -28.19 12.47
CA LYS A 7 -12.92 -26.92 12.87
C LYS A 7 -13.52 -25.81 12.02
N ILE A 8 -14.41 -25.02 12.61
CA ILE A 8 -14.93 -23.78 12.03
C ILE A 8 -13.79 -22.76 12.07
N PHE A 9 -13.23 -22.42 10.91
CA PHE A 9 -12.35 -21.27 10.75
C PHE A 9 -13.20 -20.01 10.78
N ILE A 10 -13.29 -19.35 11.93
CA ILE A 10 -13.85 -18.00 12.04
C ILE A 10 -12.76 -17.03 11.55
N SER A 11 -12.93 -16.54 10.32
CA SER A 11 -12.15 -15.42 9.79
C SER A 11 -12.48 -14.17 10.59
N LEU A 12 -11.65 -13.83 11.57
CA LEU A 12 -11.80 -12.62 12.37
C LEU A 12 -11.40 -11.42 11.49
N PHE A 13 -12.40 -10.69 10.99
CA PHE A 13 -12.20 -9.40 10.34
C PHE A 13 -11.73 -8.39 11.40
N ILE A 14 -10.43 -8.13 11.47
CA ILE A 14 -9.89 -7.04 12.28
C ILE A 14 -10.26 -5.73 11.59
N LEU A 15 -11.27 -5.04 12.13
CA LEU A 15 -11.59 -3.66 11.76
C LEU A 15 -10.43 -2.77 12.23
N LEU A 16 -9.55 -2.38 11.31
CA LEU A 16 -8.66 -1.23 11.54
C LEU A 16 -9.54 0.01 11.66
N ASN A 17 -9.63 0.57 12.87
CA ASN A 17 -10.17 1.92 13.06
C ASN A 17 -9.16 2.92 12.52
N ILE A 18 -9.29 3.26 11.24
CA ILE A 18 -8.58 4.39 10.64
C ILE A 18 -9.36 5.64 11.04
N ASN A 19 -8.93 6.31 12.11
CA ASN A 19 -9.40 7.67 12.40
C ASN A 19 -8.81 8.60 11.33
N ILE A 20 -9.54 8.80 10.23
CA ILE A 20 -9.21 9.78 9.21
C ILE A 20 -9.63 11.15 9.76
N TYR A 21 -8.72 11.80 10.47
CA TYR A 21 -8.78 13.25 10.58
C TYR A 21 -8.65 13.85 9.18
N ALA A 22 -9.50 14.82 8.88
CA ALA A 22 -9.42 15.60 7.66
C ALA A 22 -8.00 16.20 7.48
N SER A 23 -7.41 15.98 6.30
CA SER A 23 -6.24 16.69 5.73
C SER A 23 -4.83 16.42 6.33
N SER A 24 -4.47 15.19 6.72
CA SER A 24 -3.05 14.79 6.86
C SER A 24 -2.38 14.67 5.49
N ASN A 25 -1.17 15.21 5.31
CA ASN A 25 -0.37 15.01 4.08
C ASN A 25 0.51 13.76 4.17
N VAL A 26 0.72 13.25 5.39
CA VAL A 26 1.48 12.02 5.66
C VAL A 26 0.52 10.94 6.13
N GLN A 27 0.50 9.81 5.43
CA GLN A 27 -0.22 8.63 5.90
C GLN A 27 0.59 7.93 7.00
N LEU A 28 0.17 8.07 8.25
CA LEU A 28 0.79 7.43 9.39
C LEU A 28 -0.07 6.26 9.90
N ILE A 29 0.44 5.04 9.77
CA ILE A 29 -0.17 3.82 10.29
C ILE A 29 0.50 3.49 11.63
N LYS A 30 -0.28 3.48 12.71
CA LYS A 30 0.19 3.19 14.07
C LYS A 30 -0.24 1.79 14.49
N LYS A 31 0.73 0.94 14.85
CA LYS A 31 0.53 -0.32 15.56
C LYS A 31 1.09 -0.13 16.97
N GLU A 32 0.25 0.39 17.86
CA GLU A 32 0.62 0.70 19.24
C GLU A 32 0.10 -0.36 20.21
N ASN A 33 0.87 -0.62 21.26
CA ASN A 33 0.45 -1.39 22.42
C ASN A 33 0.44 -0.46 23.66
N PRO A 34 -0.51 -0.64 24.60
CA PRO A 34 -0.66 0.25 25.76
C PRO A 34 0.55 0.28 26.71
N ASP A 35 1.46 -0.68 26.58
CA ASP A 35 2.49 -1.02 27.56
C ASP A 35 3.87 -0.42 27.25
N SER A 36 3.99 0.54 26.32
CA SER A 36 5.31 1.03 25.93
C SER A 36 5.36 2.42 25.30
N ASN A 37 6.44 3.14 25.64
CA ASN A 37 6.88 4.37 24.96
C ASN A 37 8.01 4.10 23.93
N THR A 38 8.37 2.84 23.68
CA THR A 38 9.36 2.47 22.67
C THR A 38 8.70 2.28 21.31
N THR A 39 9.02 3.15 20.36
CA THR A 39 8.46 3.08 19.00
C THR A 39 9.55 3.06 17.94
N LEU A 40 9.49 2.07 17.05
CA LEU A 40 10.20 2.09 15.78
C LEU A 40 9.36 2.84 14.75
N LEU A 41 9.91 3.89 14.14
CA LEU A 41 9.30 4.60 13.03
C LEU A 41 9.94 4.16 11.71
N VAL A 42 9.17 3.56 10.82
CA VAL A 42 9.61 3.10 9.49
C VAL A 42 9.01 4.00 8.41
N ILE A 43 9.86 4.60 7.60
CA ILE A 43 9.48 5.54 6.55
C ILE A 43 9.93 4.99 5.19
N GLY A 44 8.98 4.80 4.29
CA GLY A 44 9.22 4.38 2.92
C GLY A 44 8.78 5.45 1.91
N GLY A 45 9.43 5.45 0.75
CA GLY A 45 8.96 6.21 -0.41
C GLY A 45 9.18 7.71 -0.31
N VAL A 46 10.28 8.15 0.31
CA VAL A 46 10.76 9.53 0.14
C VAL A 46 11.14 9.82 -1.33
N HIS A 47 11.64 8.78 -2.02
CA HIS A 47 11.78 8.75 -3.48
C HIS A 47 10.75 7.83 -4.13
N GLY A 48 10.20 8.24 -5.27
CA GLY A 48 9.16 7.48 -5.95
C GLY A 48 9.63 6.31 -6.82
N ASP A 49 10.90 6.33 -7.24
CA ASP A 49 11.52 5.30 -8.09
C ASP A 49 12.25 4.21 -7.28
N GLU A 50 11.92 4.08 -5.99
CA GLU A 50 12.57 3.18 -5.03
C GLU A 50 11.55 2.19 -4.42
N PRO A 51 11.01 1.26 -5.23
CA PRO A 51 9.89 0.42 -4.84
C PRO A 51 10.17 -0.57 -3.72
N GLY A 52 11.42 -0.97 -3.49
CA GLY A 52 11.76 -1.86 -2.38
C GLY A 52 11.30 -1.30 -1.03
N GLY A 53 11.58 -0.02 -0.77
CA GLY A 53 11.25 0.63 0.50
C GLY A 53 9.75 0.75 0.76
N TYR A 54 8.99 1.33 -0.18
CA TYR A 54 7.56 1.56 0.04
C TYR A 54 6.71 0.28 -0.02
N PHE A 55 7.08 -0.72 -0.83
CA PHE A 55 6.38 -2.02 -0.79
C PHE A 55 6.70 -2.80 0.50
N ALA A 56 7.92 -2.72 1.03
CA ALA A 56 8.24 -3.31 2.34
C ALA A 56 7.42 -2.66 3.46
N ALA A 57 7.33 -1.33 3.49
CA ALA A 57 6.50 -0.60 4.45
C ALA A 57 5.00 -0.94 4.33
N SER A 58 4.49 -1.14 3.11
CA SER A 58 3.11 -1.60 2.89
C SER A 58 2.86 -3.01 3.41
N ILE A 59 3.78 -3.96 3.18
CA ILE A 59 3.68 -5.33 3.68
C ILE A 59 3.76 -5.35 5.20
N LEU A 60 4.68 -4.58 5.78
CA LEU A 60 4.78 -4.37 7.23
C LEU A 60 3.45 -3.84 7.81
N SER A 61 2.77 -2.95 7.10
CA SER A 61 1.47 -2.40 7.54
C SER A 61 0.35 -3.44 7.54
N THR A 62 0.37 -4.39 6.61
CA THR A 62 -0.78 -5.25 6.28
C THR A 62 -0.62 -6.71 6.73
N HIS A 63 0.62 -7.20 6.88
CA HIS A 63 0.91 -8.62 7.12
C HIS A 63 1.72 -8.87 8.40
N TYR A 64 1.97 -7.83 9.21
CA TYR A 64 2.62 -7.95 10.51
C TYR A 64 1.66 -7.55 11.63
N LYS A 65 1.64 -8.38 12.67
CA LYS A 65 1.03 -8.10 13.97
C LYS A 65 2.13 -7.76 14.96
N ILE A 66 1.95 -6.66 15.70
CA ILE A 66 2.92 -6.18 16.69
C ILE A 66 2.35 -6.48 18.07
N ASN A 67 3.03 -7.33 18.81
CA ASN A 67 2.54 -7.93 20.05
C ASN A 67 3.10 -7.24 21.31
N SER A 68 4.16 -6.44 21.17
CA SER A 68 4.71 -5.61 22.24
C SER A 68 5.30 -4.34 21.66
N LYS A 69 5.40 -3.29 22.49
CA LYS A 69 5.96 -2.00 22.08
C LYS A 69 5.21 -1.44 20.85
N ASN A 70 5.80 -0.51 20.12
CA ASN A 70 5.10 0.18 19.04
C ASN A 70 5.87 0.15 17.72
N LEU A 71 5.12 0.11 16.63
CA LEU A 71 5.61 0.30 15.28
C LEU A 71 4.75 1.33 14.57
N TRP A 72 5.38 2.41 14.11
CA TRP A 72 4.76 3.44 13.31
C TRP A 72 5.30 3.37 11.88
N ILE A 73 4.42 3.50 10.89
CA ILE A 73 4.76 3.25 9.49
C ILE A 73 4.23 4.38 8.62
N VAL A 74 5.12 4.96 7.81
CA VAL A 74 4.78 5.88 6.73
C VAL A 74 5.13 5.20 5.41
N PRO A 75 4.17 4.60 4.70
CA PRO A 75 4.48 3.73 3.55
C PRO A 75 4.78 4.50 2.26
N ASN A 76 4.35 5.76 2.13
CA ASN A 76 4.27 6.49 0.87
C ASN A 76 4.55 7.99 1.03
N LEU A 77 5.66 8.36 1.69
CA LEU A 77 5.96 9.76 2.05
C LEU A 77 5.84 10.73 0.85
N ASN A 78 6.27 10.31 -0.34
CA ASN A 78 6.16 11.08 -1.58
C ASN A 78 5.20 10.42 -2.59
N GLN A 79 3.93 10.26 -2.21
CA GLN A 79 2.90 9.58 -3.01
C GLN A 79 2.83 10.05 -4.47
N SER A 80 2.94 11.35 -4.72
CA SER A 80 2.87 11.90 -6.09
C SER A 80 4.05 11.43 -6.96
N SER A 81 5.25 11.34 -6.38
CA SER A 81 6.45 10.86 -7.07
C SER A 81 6.44 9.34 -7.24
N ILE A 82 5.93 8.60 -6.24
CA ILE A 82 5.70 7.15 -6.32
C ILE A 82 4.79 6.83 -7.50
N GLN A 83 3.65 7.51 -7.60
CA GLN A 83 2.69 7.30 -8.68
C GLN A 83 3.27 7.62 -10.07
N ALA A 84 4.21 8.56 -10.15
CA ALA A 84 4.88 8.93 -11.38
C ALA A 84 6.11 8.06 -11.72
N ASP A 85 6.50 7.15 -10.83
CA ASP A 85 7.76 6.40 -10.91
C ASP A 85 8.96 7.33 -11.14
N LYS A 86 9.02 8.42 -10.36
CA LYS A 86 10.08 9.43 -10.41
C LYS A 86 10.71 9.59 -9.04
N ARG A 87 12.02 9.86 -9.01
CA ARG A 87 12.74 10.15 -7.76
C ARG A 87 12.05 11.24 -6.93
N GLY A 88 11.73 12.37 -7.54
CA GLY A 88 10.98 13.44 -6.90
C GLY A 88 10.42 14.44 -7.92
N LEU A 89 9.09 14.59 -7.97
CA LEU A 89 8.43 15.51 -8.91
C LEU A 89 8.70 16.98 -8.59
N ASN A 90 8.90 17.30 -7.31
CA ASN A 90 9.13 18.66 -6.83
C ASN A 90 10.61 18.84 -6.42
N GLY A 91 11.53 18.05 -6.98
CA GLY A 91 12.93 17.94 -6.54
C GLY A 91 13.15 16.79 -5.55
N ASP A 92 14.40 16.61 -5.10
CA ASP A 92 14.76 15.56 -4.16
C ASP A 92 14.21 15.90 -2.76
N MET A 93 13.18 15.17 -2.33
CA MET A 93 12.52 15.38 -1.03
C MET A 93 13.48 15.12 0.15
N ASN A 94 14.44 14.20 -0.02
CA ASN A 94 15.46 13.91 0.99
C ASN A 94 16.60 14.97 1.01
N ARG A 95 16.38 16.14 0.41
CA ARG A 95 17.22 17.34 0.53
C ARG A 95 16.47 18.54 1.13
N LYS A 96 15.29 18.29 1.72
CA LYS A 96 14.39 19.34 2.24
C LYS A 96 14.26 19.33 3.76
N PHE A 97 15.05 18.52 4.47
CA PHE A 97 14.92 18.36 5.92
C PHE A 97 15.72 19.40 6.74
N SER A 98 16.62 20.16 6.13
CA SER A 98 17.26 21.32 6.77
C SER A 98 16.54 22.61 6.38
N VAL A 99 16.78 23.11 5.16
CA VAL A 99 16.15 24.31 4.61
C VAL A 99 15.15 23.92 3.52
N ILE A 100 13.99 24.57 3.52
CA ILE A 100 12.97 24.41 2.48
C ILE A 100 12.38 25.76 2.11
N LYS A 101 12.09 25.96 0.82
CA LYS A 101 11.46 27.21 0.34
C LYS A 101 10.01 27.30 0.81
N GLU A 102 9.55 28.51 1.10
CA GLU A 102 8.19 28.76 1.60
C GLU A 102 7.09 28.23 0.68
N ASN A 103 7.31 28.32 -0.64
CA ASN A 103 6.36 27.89 -1.67
C ASN A 103 6.64 26.47 -2.21
N ASP A 104 7.50 25.68 -1.54
CA ASP A 104 7.75 24.32 -1.95
C ASP A 104 6.50 23.45 -1.73
N LYS A 105 6.11 22.69 -2.75
CA LYS A 105 4.92 21.84 -2.72
C LYS A 105 5.01 20.71 -1.68
N ASP A 106 6.22 20.34 -1.28
CA ASP A 106 6.46 19.29 -0.29
C ASP A 106 6.50 19.84 1.15
N LYS A 107 6.38 21.17 1.35
CA LYS A 107 6.60 21.81 2.66
C LYS A 107 5.72 21.26 3.78
N LYS A 108 4.42 21.16 3.55
CA LYS A 108 3.49 20.62 4.57
C LYS A 108 3.82 19.17 4.92
N THR A 109 4.13 18.34 3.92
CA THR A 109 4.54 16.95 4.13
C THR A 109 5.84 16.86 4.93
N ILE A 110 6.83 17.71 4.62
CA ILE A 110 8.11 17.78 5.35
C ILE A 110 7.92 18.21 6.80
N GLU A 111 7.12 19.24 7.06
CA GLU A 111 6.83 19.70 8.42
C GLU A 111 6.11 18.61 9.23
N GLU A 112 5.13 17.95 8.63
CA GLU A 112 4.37 16.87 9.25
C GLU A 112 5.26 15.66 9.59
N ILE A 113 6.12 15.20 8.67
CA ILE A 113 7.04 14.09 8.95
C ILE A 113 8.12 14.46 9.98
N LYS A 114 8.60 15.71 9.98
CA LYS A 114 9.50 16.20 11.04
C LYS A 114 8.83 16.13 12.41
N ASN A 115 7.58 16.57 12.52
CA ASN A 115 6.83 16.48 13.77
C ASN A 115 6.63 15.03 14.23
N ILE A 116 6.37 14.11 13.29
CA ILE A 116 6.29 12.66 13.60
C ILE A 116 7.63 12.14 14.12
N ILE A 117 8.75 12.46 13.45
CA ILE A 117 10.11 12.07 13.86
C ILE A 117 10.44 12.61 15.27
N LEU A 118 10.08 13.85 15.56
CA LEU A 118 10.34 14.51 16.84
C LEU A 118 9.44 14.05 17.98
N SER A 119 8.37 13.29 17.69
CA SER A 119 7.46 12.79 18.72
C SER A 119 8.24 12.07 19.83
N GLU A 120 7.88 12.34 21.08
CA GLU A 120 8.52 11.73 22.26
C GLU A 120 8.41 10.20 22.24
N LYS A 121 7.32 9.66 21.67
CA LYS A 121 7.11 8.22 21.53
C LYS A 121 8.10 7.55 20.56
N VAL A 122 8.68 8.29 19.60
CA VAL A 122 9.60 7.74 18.60
C VAL A 122 10.99 7.56 19.20
N SER A 123 11.46 6.31 19.26
CA SER A 123 12.75 5.94 19.86
C SER A 123 13.83 5.66 18.82
N LEU A 124 13.44 5.23 17.61
CA LEU A 124 14.37 4.97 16.51
C LEU A 124 13.65 5.17 15.17
N VAL A 125 14.36 5.73 14.18
CA VAL A 125 13.85 6.00 12.83
C VAL A 125 14.60 5.15 11.79
N LEU A 126 13.86 4.46 10.93
CA LEU A 126 14.37 3.81 9.72
C LEU A 126 13.81 4.51 8.48
N ASN A 127 14.71 4.91 7.58
CA ASN A 127 14.35 5.44 6.27
C ASN A 127 14.73 4.42 5.20
N LEU A 128 13.76 3.93 4.43
CA LEU A 128 13.96 2.83 3.48
C LEU A 128 14.14 3.37 2.06
N HIS A 129 15.20 2.94 1.40
CA HIS A 129 15.61 3.38 0.05
C HIS A 129 16.01 2.22 -0.85
N ASP A 130 16.06 2.50 -2.15
CA ASP A 130 16.77 1.64 -3.10
C ASP A 130 17.99 2.39 -3.68
N GLY A 131 19.19 1.91 -3.37
CA GLY A 131 20.45 2.52 -3.76
C GLY A 131 21.06 1.87 -4.99
N ASN A 132 21.76 2.64 -5.82
CA ASN A 132 22.47 2.07 -6.97
C ASN A 132 23.68 1.21 -6.53
N GLY A 133 23.99 0.17 -7.31
CA GLY A 133 25.13 -0.72 -7.10
C GLY A 133 25.05 -1.56 -5.83
N PHE A 134 26.18 -2.10 -5.42
CA PHE A 134 26.41 -2.89 -4.22
C PHE A 134 27.61 -2.27 -3.51
N TYR A 135 27.38 -1.69 -2.35
CA TYR A 135 28.45 -1.08 -1.58
C TYR A 135 29.53 -2.10 -1.21
N ARG A 136 30.78 -1.71 -1.44
CA ARG A 136 31.98 -2.43 -0.97
C ARG A 136 32.98 -1.41 -0.46
N LYS A 137 33.74 -1.76 0.58
CA LYS A 137 34.81 -0.90 1.10
C LYS A 137 35.92 -0.65 0.08
N GLU A 138 36.09 -1.58 -0.86
CA GLU A 138 37.08 -1.50 -1.93
C GLU A 138 36.39 -1.47 -3.28
N HIS A 139 37.03 -0.84 -4.27
CA HIS A 139 36.58 -0.88 -5.65
C HIS A 139 36.79 -2.28 -6.23
N ARG A 140 35.69 -2.91 -6.66
CA ARG A 140 35.65 -4.24 -7.30
C ARG A 140 34.85 -4.23 -8.61
N GLY A 141 34.68 -3.03 -9.19
CA GLY A 141 33.99 -2.81 -10.46
C GLY A 141 32.95 -1.70 -10.41
N ASN A 142 32.26 -1.51 -11.53
CA ASN A 142 31.36 -0.37 -11.75
C ASN A 142 30.15 -0.35 -10.80
N ILE A 143 29.69 -1.53 -10.38
CA ILE A 143 28.55 -1.68 -9.47
C ILE A 143 28.94 -2.27 -8.11
N PHE A 144 30.23 -2.53 -7.85
CA PHE A 144 30.74 -3.03 -6.57
C PHE A 144 31.83 -2.08 -6.07
N ASN A 145 31.47 -1.02 -5.34
CA ASN A 145 32.43 0.02 -4.96
C ASN A 145 31.95 0.87 -3.76
N PRO A 146 32.82 1.72 -3.17
CA PRO A 146 32.48 2.55 -2.02
C PRO A 146 31.42 3.62 -2.29
N ASN A 147 31.29 4.06 -3.55
CA ASN A 147 30.34 5.08 -3.96
C ASN A 147 28.91 4.54 -4.13
N SER A 148 28.76 3.21 -4.19
CA SER A 148 27.45 2.57 -4.26
C SER A 148 26.69 2.72 -2.94
N TRP A 149 25.36 2.70 -3.04
CA TRP A 149 24.46 2.80 -1.89
C TRP A 149 23.77 1.47 -1.61
N GLY A 150 23.50 0.68 -2.64
CA GLY A 150 22.74 -0.56 -2.48
C GLY A 150 23.42 -1.59 -1.58
N GLN A 151 22.59 -2.34 -0.85
CA GLN A 151 23.00 -3.25 0.23
C GLN A 151 23.81 -2.55 1.31
N THR A 152 23.25 -1.49 1.91
CA THR A 152 23.86 -0.85 3.08
C THR A 152 22.89 -0.59 4.21
N CYS A 153 23.45 -0.59 5.43
CA CYS A 153 22.90 0.12 6.55
C CYS A 153 23.71 1.42 6.71
N VAL A 154 23.07 2.55 6.43
CA VAL A 154 23.68 3.87 6.43
C VAL A 154 23.46 4.54 7.78
N ILE A 155 24.52 5.13 8.32
CA ILE A 155 24.49 5.97 9.53
C ILE A 155 25.17 7.31 9.26
N ASP A 156 24.64 8.37 9.86
CA ASP A 156 25.20 9.72 9.73
C ASP A 156 26.44 9.96 10.61
N GLN A 157 26.53 9.22 11.72
CA GLN A 157 27.59 9.30 12.72
C GLN A 157 27.63 8.01 13.56
N CYS A 158 28.74 7.71 14.22
CA CYS A 158 28.88 6.46 14.99
C CYS A 158 28.01 6.42 16.26
N GLN A 159 27.88 7.55 16.95
CA GLN A 159 27.16 7.65 18.22
C GLN A 159 26.45 9.00 18.30
N LEU A 160 25.29 9.04 18.96
CA LEU A 160 24.59 10.28 19.27
C LEU A 160 25.33 11.09 20.34
N LYS A 161 25.04 12.40 20.40
CA LYS A 161 25.69 13.31 21.34
C LYS A 161 25.31 13.03 22.79
N GLN A 162 24.06 12.66 23.02
CA GLN A 162 23.56 12.32 24.35
C GLN A 162 23.55 10.80 24.50
N GLU A 163 23.94 10.32 25.68
CA GLU A 163 23.82 8.92 26.04
C GLU A 163 22.35 8.57 26.23
N GLN A 164 21.86 7.59 25.47
CA GLN A 164 20.47 7.17 25.49
C GLN A 164 20.31 5.79 24.83
N PRO A 165 19.15 5.12 25.03
CA PRO A 165 18.84 3.90 24.30
C PRO A 165 19.02 4.06 22.79
N PHE A 166 19.64 3.04 22.19
CA PHE A 166 19.95 2.99 20.75
C PHE A 166 20.90 4.08 20.23
N GLY A 167 21.58 4.82 21.11
CA GLY A 167 22.50 5.90 20.71
C GLY A 167 23.81 5.47 20.05
N ASN A 168 24.22 4.20 20.16
CA ASN A 168 25.41 3.66 19.50
C ASN A 168 25.05 3.09 18.12
N LEU A 169 24.97 3.98 17.13
CA LEU A 169 24.52 3.67 15.78
C LEU A 169 25.45 2.68 15.07
N ASN A 170 26.77 2.84 15.21
CA ASN A 170 27.73 1.94 14.56
C ASN A 170 27.63 0.49 15.07
N SER A 171 27.45 0.29 16.37
CA SER A 171 27.24 -1.05 16.95
C SER A 171 25.96 -1.69 16.41
N ILE A 172 24.84 -0.95 16.43
CA ILE A 172 23.55 -1.44 15.92
C ILE A 172 23.64 -1.79 14.43
N ALA A 173 24.19 -0.90 13.60
CA ALA A 173 24.35 -1.14 12.17
C ALA A 173 25.21 -2.38 11.88
N SER A 174 26.27 -2.59 12.68
CA SER A 174 27.14 -3.76 12.56
C SER A 174 26.40 -5.05 12.88
N VAL A 175 25.66 -5.10 14.01
CA VAL A 175 24.86 -6.27 14.39
C VAL A 175 23.78 -6.59 13.35
N VAL A 176 23.07 -5.57 12.87
CA VAL A 176 22.03 -5.73 11.85
C VAL A 176 22.63 -6.32 10.57
N THR A 177 23.71 -5.73 10.05
CA THR A 177 24.34 -6.21 8.80
C THR A 177 24.94 -7.61 8.96
N GLU A 178 25.56 -7.93 10.10
CA GLU A 178 26.07 -9.27 10.39
C GLU A 178 24.95 -10.33 10.37
N ASN A 179 23.81 -10.04 11.02
CA ASN A 179 22.68 -10.97 11.08
C ASN A 179 21.98 -11.14 9.73
N ILE A 180 21.84 -10.06 8.95
CA ILE A 180 21.29 -10.15 7.59
C ILE A 180 22.22 -10.99 6.70
N ASN A 181 23.54 -10.81 6.83
CA ASN A 181 24.54 -11.53 6.02
C ASN A 181 24.56 -13.05 6.26
N LYS A 182 23.92 -13.54 7.33
CA LYS A 182 23.71 -14.98 7.57
C LYS A 182 22.53 -15.57 6.77
N LYS A 183 21.71 -14.73 6.14
CA LYS A 183 20.44 -15.10 5.48
C LYS A 183 20.37 -14.61 4.03
N LEU A 184 21.52 -14.49 3.37
CA LEU A 184 21.61 -13.96 2.02
C LEU A 184 20.95 -14.90 1.00
N LEU A 185 20.19 -14.32 0.06
CA LEU A 185 19.70 -15.03 -1.13
C LEU A 185 20.83 -15.39 -2.09
N LYS A 186 21.87 -14.53 -2.15
CA LYS A 186 23.11 -14.75 -2.90
C LYS A 186 24.25 -14.09 -2.14
N GLU A 187 25.43 -14.69 -2.17
CA GLU A 187 26.61 -14.21 -1.45
C GLU A 187 26.94 -12.73 -1.75
N HIS A 188 26.92 -12.33 -3.02
CA HIS A 188 27.20 -10.94 -3.42
C HIS A 188 26.12 -9.93 -3.00
N HIS A 189 24.98 -10.36 -2.43
CA HIS A 189 24.00 -9.45 -1.85
C HIS A 189 24.39 -8.99 -0.44
N SER A 190 25.57 -9.33 0.08
CA SER A 190 26.02 -8.92 1.41
C SER A 190 25.86 -7.41 1.65
N LEU A 191 25.34 -7.05 2.83
CA LEU A 191 25.21 -5.67 3.28
C LEU A 191 26.48 -5.21 4.00
N GLY A 192 26.79 -3.93 3.87
CA GLY A 192 27.83 -3.26 4.66
C GLY A 192 27.28 -2.08 5.46
N VAL A 193 28.00 -1.69 6.51
CA VAL A 193 27.78 -0.42 7.20
C VAL A 193 28.45 0.69 6.42
N LYS A 194 27.69 1.74 6.09
CA LYS A 194 28.21 2.95 5.45
C LYS A 194 27.98 4.14 6.38
N ASN A 195 29.05 4.58 7.04
CA ASN A 195 29.04 5.82 7.80
C ASN A 195 29.36 6.98 6.84
N THR A 196 28.41 7.89 6.65
CA THR A 196 28.60 9.07 5.78
C THR A 196 29.38 10.18 6.46
N ASN A 197 29.60 10.10 7.78
CA ASN A 197 30.24 11.14 8.58
C ASN A 197 29.64 12.52 8.28
N THR A 198 28.31 12.58 8.19
CA THR A 198 27.53 13.61 7.46
C THR A 198 27.89 15.03 7.85
N LYS A 199 28.15 15.27 9.14
CA LYS A 199 28.49 16.61 9.64
C LYS A 199 29.77 17.17 9.00
N PHE A 200 30.73 16.33 8.63
CA PHE A 200 32.06 16.74 8.20
C PHE A 200 32.30 16.49 6.72
N ASP A 201 31.73 15.42 6.15
CA ASP A 201 32.17 14.92 4.85
C ASP A 201 31.10 14.93 3.75
N ASP A 202 29.81 15.15 4.10
CA ASP A 202 28.71 15.03 3.12
C ASP A 202 27.66 16.15 3.27
N GLU A 203 27.92 17.28 2.60
CA GLU A 203 27.02 18.45 2.56
C GLU A 203 25.63 18.11 2.04
N ALA A 204 25.50 17.14 1.12
CA ALA A 204 24.22 16.74 0.57
C ALA A 204 23.39 15.98 1.62
N MET A 205 24.03 15.10 2.40
CA MET A 205 23.38 14.37 3.50
C MET A 205 23.00 15.26 4.68
N GLN A 206 23.62 16.43 4.84
CA GLN A 206 23.21 17.41 5.87
C GLN A 206 21.77 17.92 5.68
N LEU A 207 21.21 17.73 4.49
CA LEU A 207 19.83 18.10 4.15
C LEU A 207 18.84 16.93 4.28
N SER A 208 19.30 15.75 4.71
CA SER A 208 18.55 14.50 4.72
C SER A 208 17.69 14.26 5.95
N LEU A 209 16.75 13.33 5.82
CA LEU A 209 15.85 12.90 6.89
C LEU A 209 16.60 12.34 8.10
N THR A 210 17.54 11.42 7.88
CA THR A 210 18.26 10.76 8.99
C THR A 210 19.18 11.75 9.69
N TYR A 211 19.80 12.68 8.95
CA TYR A 211 20.59 13.74 9.57
C TYR A 211 19.74 14.69 10.43
N PHE A 212 18.54 15.06 9.95
CA PHE A 212 17.58 15.81 10.76
C PHE A 212 17.21 15.06 12.04
N ALA A 213 17.00 13.74 11.97
CA ALA A 213 16.69 12.93 13.14
C ALA A 213 17.86 12.90 14.15
N VAL A 214 19.09 12.57 13.72
CA VAL A 214 20.24 12.47 14.65
C VAL A 214 20.65 13.82 15.25
N THR A 215 20.48 14.93 14.52
CA THR A 215 20.76 16.28 15.05
C THR A 215 19.75 16.71 16.11
N ASN A 216 18.54 16.14 16.08
CA ASN A 216 17.52 16.25 17.12
C ASN A 216 17.57 15.07 18.12
N ASN A 217 18.73 14.40 18.22
CA ASN A 217 19.00 13.35 19.18
C ASN A 217 18.03 12.15 19.07
N LYS A 218 17.56 11.83 17.86
CA LYS A 218 16.81 10.61 17.55
C LYS A 218 17.73 9.61 16.84
N PRO A 219 17.90 8.37 17.34
CA PRO A 219 18.59 7.31 16.62
C PRO A 219 17.97 7.10 15.24
N ALA A 220 18.77 7.16 14.18
CA ALA A 220 18.27 7.04 12.82
C ALA A 220 19.24 6.31 11.91
N PHE A 221 18.67 5.53 10.98
CA PHE A 221 19.39 4.73 10.00
C PHE A 221 18.67 4.81 8.66
N ALA A 222 19.40 4.72 7.57
CA ALA A 222 18.83 4.41 6.26
C ALA A 222 19.18 2.98 5.85
N ILE A 223 18.21 2.27 5.30
CA ILE A 223 18.40 0.92 4.76
C ILE A 223 18.24 0.98 3.24
N GLU A 224 19.31 0.65 2.55
CA GLU A 224 19.43 0.75 1.11
C GLU A 224 19.44 -0.66 0.51
N SER A 225 18.35 -1.07 -0.13
CA SER A 225 18.37 -2.26 -0.97
C SER A 225 18.99 -1.92 -2.33
N SER A 226 19.64 -2.86 -3.02
CA SER A 226 20.24 -2.51 -4.31
C SER A 226 19.20 -2.39 -5.43
N LYS A 227 19.23 -1.30 -6.21
CA LYS A 227 18.50 -1.15 -7.48
C LYS A 227 18.88 -2.24 -8.49
N ASN A 228 20.08 -2.85 -8.37
CA ASN A 228 20.55 -3.95 -9.22
C ASN A 228 20.06 -5.33 -8.77
N LEU A 229 19.27 -5.44 -7.69
CA LEU A 229 18.55 -6.67 -7.39
C LEU A 229 17.53 -6.97 -8.49
N SER A 230 17.50 -8.23 -8.95
CA SER A 230 16.76 -8.63 -10.16
C SER A 230 15.23 -8.57 -10.05
N SER A 231 14.67 -8.40 -8.85
CA SER A 231 13.22 -8.40 -8.64
C SER A 231 12.83 -7.51 -7.47
N LEU A 232 11.58 -7.04 -7.48
CA LEU A 232 10.99 -6.29 -6.37
C LEU A 232 10.95 -7.12 -5.08
N SER A 233 10.62 -8.42 -5.18
CA SER A 233 10.59 -9.31 -4.02
C SER A 233 11.93 -9.44 -3.32
N LYS A 234 13.07 -9.41 -4.04
CA LYS A 234 14.40 -9.38 -3.42
C LYS A 234 14.66 -8.10 -2.66
N LYS A 235 14.29 -6.96 -3.23
CA LYS A 235 14.43 -5.66 -2.58
C LYS A 235 13.63 -5.62 -1.28
N VAL A 236 12.36 -6.00 -1.37
CA VAL A 236 11.44 -6.11 -0.23
C VAL A 236 11.94 -7.11 0.82
N PHE A 237 12.49 -8.25 0.40
CA PHE A 237 13.07 -9.25 1.30
C PHE A 237 14.15 -8.65 2.20
N TYR A 238 15.14 -7.95 1.63
CA TYR A 238 16.22 -7.35 2.41
C TYR A 238 15.73 -6.20 3.29
N GLN A 239 14.78 -5.40 2.81
CA GLN A 239 14.18 -4.33 3.61
C GLN A 239 13.43 -4.90 4.83
N LEU A 240 12.54 -5.88 4.64
CA LEU A 240 11.82 -6.52 5.74
C LEU A 240 12.78 -7.23 6.70
N LEU A 241 13.79 -7.92 6.18
CA LEU A 241 14.77 -8.60 7.02
C LEU A 241 15.53 -7.60 7.91
N ALA A 242 15.92 -6.43 7.37
CA ALA A 242 16.53 -5.38 8.17
C ALA A 242 15.57 -4.85 9.25
N ILE A 243 14.32 -4.53 8.89
CA ILE A 243 13.31 -4.05 9.84
C ILE A 243 13.09 -5.07 10.96
N GLU A 244 13.04 -6.38 10.66
CA GLU A 244 12.94 -7.43 11.66
C GLU A 244 14.13 -7.47 12.62
N GLU A 245 15.37 -7.26 12.14
CA GLU A 245 16.54 -7.19 13.01
C GLU A 245 16.54 -5.94 13.90
N PHE A 246 16.09 -4.79 13.39
CA PHE A 246 15.89 -3.59 14.24
C PHE A 246 14.79 -3.81 15.28
N MET A 247 13.67 -4.42 14.91
CA MET A 247 12.61 -4.78 15.86
C MET A 247 13.14 -5.68 16.98
N LYS A 248 13.99 -6.66 16.67
CA LYS A 248 14.65 -7.50 17.69
C LYS A 248 15.57 -6.72 18.61
N ILE A 249 16.41 -5.83 18.07
CA ILE A 249 17.30 -4.97 18.87
C ILE A 249 16.49 -4.06 19.82
N MET A 250 15.29 -3.68 19.40
CA MET A 250 14.37 -2.88 20.18
C MET A 250 13.40 -3.71 21.02
N ASP A 251 13.56 -5.03 21.14
CA ASP A 251 12.63 -6.01 21.73
C ASP A 251 11.15 -5.81 21.38
N ILE A 252 10.88 -5.44 20.13
CA ILE A 252 9.52 -5.38 19.57
C ILE A 252 9.15 -6.80 19.14
N ALA A 253 8.21 -7.42 19.83
CA ALA A 253 7.68 -8.73 19.47
C ALA A 253 6.69 -8.59 18.32
N PHE A 254 6.84 -9.42 17.29
CA PHE A 254 5.99 -9.41 16.12
C PHE A 254 5.71 -10.82 15.59
N GLU A 255 4.60 -10.93 14.86
CA GLU A 255 4.20 -12.13 14.12
C GLU A 255 3.88 -11.74 12.68
N ARG A 256 4.10 -12.67 11.76
CA ARG A 256 3.68 -12.58 10.36
C ARG A 256 3.15 -13.91 9.86
N GLU A 257 2.10 -13.88 9.06
CA GLU A 257 1.36 -15.08 8.60
C GLU A 257 1.96 -15.75 7.35
N PHE A 258 3.18 -15.39 6.99
CA PHE A 258 3.88 -15.92 5.82
C PHE A 258 5.31 -16.30 6.19
N GLU A 259 6.03 -16.96 5.29
CA GLU A 259 7.47 -17.15 5.41
C GLU A 259 8.22 -16.08 4.60
N LEU A 260 9.26 -15.46 5.18
CA LEU A 260 9.99 -14.37 4.53
C LEU A 260 10.94 -15.00 3.52
N ASN A 261 10.44 -15.17 2.30
CA ASN A 261 11.17 -15.67 1.15
C ASN A 261 10.57 -15.07 -0.13
N GLU A 262 11.31 -15.17 -1.25
CA GLU A 262 10.88 -14.56 -2.52
C GLU A 262 9.53 -15.09 -3.02
N LYS A 263 9.25 -16.39 -2.82
CA LYS A 263 8.03 -17.04 -3.32
C LYS A 263 6.79 -16.46 -2.67
N GLU A 264 6.75 -16.37 -1.34
CA GLU A 264 5.61 -15.81 -0.63
C GLU A 264 5.50 -14.29 -0.85
N LEU A 265 6.63 -13.57 -0.91
CA LEU A 265 6.61 -12.14 -1.23
C LEU A 265 6.06 -11.87 -2.63
N ASN A 266 6.40 -12.68 -3.64
CA ASN A 266 5.82 -12.55 -4.98
C ASN A 266 4.29 -12.71 -4.97
N LYS A 267 3.75 -13.64 -4.16
CA LYS A 267 2.29 -13.79 -4.01
C LYS A 267 1.64 -12.59 -3.33
N ILE A 268 2.30 -12.01 -2.32
CA ILE A 268 1.79 -10.84 -1.60
C ILE A 268 1.81 -9.60 -2.48
N LEU A 269 2.88 -9.38 -3.24
CA LEU A 269 3.07 -8.17 -4.08
C LEU A 269 2.06 -8.02 -5.22
N ILE A 270 1.37 -9.10 -5.60
CA ILE A 270 0.30 -9.08 -6.62
C ILE A 270 -1.11 -8.99 -6.02
N LYS A 271 -1.25 -8.91 -4.69
CA LYS A 271 -2.53 -8.72 -4.00
C LYS A 271 -2.83 -7.22 -3.87
N TYR A 272 -3.51 -6.67 -4.87
CA TYR A 272 -3.81 -5.24 -4.95
C TYR A 272 -4.97 -4.76 -4.06
N GLY A 273 -5.74 -5.69 -3.47
CA GLY A 273 -6.84 -5.36 -2.57
C GLY A 273 -8.09 -4.84 -3.30
N THR A 274 -8.81 -3.92 -2.67
CA THR A 274 -10.06 -3.35 -3.19
C THR A 274 -10.01 -1.83 -3.28
N LEU A 275 -10.81 -1.28 -4.18
CA LEU A 275 -11.10 0.15 -4.33
C LEU A 275 -12.60 0.40 -4.11
N GLY A 276 -12.94 1.15 -3.08
CA GLY A 276 -14.24 1.77 -2.88
C GLY A 276 -14.32 3.13 -3.56
N ILE A 277 -15.46 3.46 -4.17
CA ILE A 277 -15.71 4.79 -4.74
C ILE A 277 -17.04 5.32 -4.20
N ASN A 278 -17.02 6.51 -3.59
CA ASN A 278 -18.19 7.19 -3.02
C ASN A 278 -19.10 6.32 -2.11
N ASN A 279 -18.54 5.25 -1.53
CA ASN A 279 -19.24 4.24 -0.72
C ASN A 279 -20.37 3.47 -1.43
N ASN A 280 -20.44 3.56 -2.77
CA ASN A 280 -21.50 2.90 -3.56
C ASN A 280 -20.98 2.05 -4.72
N ILE A 281 -19.65 1.95 -4.86
CA ILE A 281 -18.95 1.06 -5.79
C ILE A 281 -17.85 0.35 -5.01
N LEU A 282 -17.71 -0.96 -5.21
CA LEU A 282 -16.58 -1.74 -4.72
C LEU A 282 -15.96 -2.55 -5.86
N LEU A 283 -14.67 -2.34 -6.12
CA LEU A 283 -13.91 -3.05 -7.14
C LEU A 283 -12.80 -3.88 -6.50
N ASN A 284 -12.70 -5.17 -6.85
CA ASN A 284 -11.53 -5.99 -6.55
C ASN A 284 -10.44 -5.70 -7.60
N LEU A 285 -9.22 -5.42 -7.14
CA LEU A 285 -8.12 -4.98 -8.00
C LEU A 285 -7.20 -6.12 -8.46
N CYS A 286 -7.28 -7.32 -7.89
CA CYS A 286 -6.33 -8.40 -8.14
C CYS A 286 -6.40 -8.97 -9.58
N ASP A 287 -7.61 -9.20 -10.10
CA ASP A 287 -7.82 -9.71 -11.48
C ASP A 287 -8.51 -8.70 -12.41
N ILE A 288 -8.52 -7.41 -12.04
CA ILE A 288 -9.22 -6.37 -12.79
C ILE A 288 -8.62 -6.16 -14.18
N LYS A 289 -9.45 -5.90 -15.20
CA LYS A 289 -8.98 -5.50 -16.52
C LYS A 289 -8.21 -4.18 -16.49
N LYS A 290 -7.33 -3.99 -17.48
CA LYS A 290 -6.51 -2.77 -17.65
C LYS A 290 -7.34 -1.49 -17.87
N SER A 291 -8.58 -1.62 -18.33
CA SER A 291 -9.51 -0.50 -18.50
C SER A 291 -10.94 -0.99 -18.28
N LEU A 292 -11.74 -0.19 -17.58
CA LEU A 292 -13.18 -0.36 -17.44
C LEU A 292 -13.87 0.89 -17.96
N SER A 293 -14.90 0.71 -18.79
CA SER A 293 -15.65 1.82 -19.39
C SER A 293 -16.97 2.04 -18.69
N PHE A 294 -17.56 3.23 -18.86
CA PHE A 294 -18.88 3.56 -18.34
C PHE A 294 -18.97 3.42 -16.81
N ILE A 295 -17.94 3.84 -16.07
CA ILE A 295 -17.95 3.74 -14.61
C ILE A 295 -18.82 4.88 -14.05
N PRO A 296 -19.95 4.60 -13.39
CA PRO A 296 -20.93 5.61 -12.98
C PRO A 296 -20.44 6.39 -11.75
N ILE A 297 -19.90 7.59 -11.96
CA ILE A 297 -19.30 8.39 -10.88
C ILE A 297 -19.73 9.86 -10.95
N LYS A 298 -19.39 10.65 -9.92
CA LYS A 298 -19.63 12.10 -9.93
C LYS A 298 -18.69 12.80 -10.92
N SER A 299 -19.08 13.95 -11.45
CA SER A 299 -18.20 14.82 -12.26
C SER A 299 -16.99 15.33 -11.47
N GLU A 300 -17.19 15.58 -10.18
CA GLU A 300 -16.21 16.12 -9.23
C GLU A 300 -16.45 15.59 -7.81
N GLY A 301 -15.50 15.82 -6.91
CA GLY A 301 -15.66 15.43 -5.49
C GLY A 301 -15.83 13.92 -5.26
N ASN A 302 -15.23 13.08 -6.11
CA ASN A 302 -15.22 11.63 -5.88
C ASN A 302 -14.27 11.29 -4.73
N VAL A 303 -14.73 10.42 -3.83
CA VAL A 303 -13.91 9.84 -2.77
C VAL A 303 -13.48 8.44 -3.19
N PHE A 304 -12.17 8.17 -3.09
CA PHE A 304 -11.56 6.88 -3.43
C PHE A 304 -10.94 6.29 -2.18
N GLU A 305 -11.37 5.09 -1.80
CA GLU A 305 -10.94 4.41 -0.58
C GLU A 305 -10.26 3.09 -0.95
N PHE A 306 -8.98 2.97 -0.62
CA PHE A 306 -8.20 1.77 -0.92
C PHE A 306 -8.03 0.92 0.33
N SER A 307 -8.14 -0.40 0.17
CA SER A 307 -7.70 -1.33 1.22
C SER A 307 -6.17 -1.49 1.27
N HIS A 308 -5.48 -1.12 0.19
CA HIS A 308 -4.03 -1.22 0.07
C HIS A 308 -3.36 0.13 0.44
N PRO A 309 -2.38 0.17 1.36
CA PRO A 309 -1.78 1.43 1.83
C PRO A 309 -1.17 2.31 0.74
N LEU A 310 -0.61 1.70 -0.31
CA LEU A 310 -0.03 2.42 -1.46
C LEU A 310 -1.05 2.79 -2.56
N GLY A 311 -2.35 2.64 -2.30
CA GLY A 311 -3.39 2.92 -3.28
C GLY A 311 -3.54 4.40 -3.60
N SER A 312 -3.61 4.75 -4.88
CA SER A 312 -3.86 6.13 -5.31
C SER A 312 -4.57 6.22 -6.66
N VAL A 313 -5.20 7.37 -6.92
CA VAL A 313 -5.85 7.68 -8.21
C VAL A 313 -5.28 8.96 -8.79
N LYS A 314 -5.12 9.01 -10.12
CA LYS A 314 -4.80 10.23 -10.87
C LYS A 314 -5.80 10.45 -11.99
N LYS A 315 -6.32 11.67 -12.13
CA LYS A 315 -7.11 12.05 -13.29
C LYS A 315 -6.18 12.42 -14.46
N ILE A 316 -6.28 11.71 -15.58
CA ILE A 316 -5.47 11.93 -16.79
C ILE A 316 -6.41 11.90 -18.00
N ASN A 317 -6.45 12.99 -18.78
CA ASN A 317 -7.29 13.12 -19.98
C ASN A 317 -8.76 12.69 -19.74
N GLY A 318 -9.34 13.16 -18.62
CA GLY A 318 -10.71 12.84 -18.23
C GLY A 318 -10.94 11.45 -17.60
N ASN A 319 -9.95 10.55 -17.64
CA ASN A 319 -10.04 9.21 -17.05
C ASN A 319 -9.39 9.16 -15.66
N PHE A 320 -9.82 8.20 -14.83
CA PHE A 320 -9.23 7.95 -13.51
C PHE A 320 -8.30 6.74 -13.60
N VAL A 321 -7.00 6.98 -13.45
CA VAL A 321 -5.98 5.93 -13.48
C VAL A 321 -5.67 5.50 -12.05
N VAL A 322 -5.84 4.21 -11.78
CA VAL A 322 -5.70 3.59 -10.46
C VAL A 322 -4.30 2.98 -10.34
N TYR A 323 -3.61 3.28 -9.25
CA TYR A 323 -2.26 2.81 -8.97
C TYR A 323 -2.16 2.13 -7.61
N ILE A 324 -1.28 1.13 -7.52
CA ILE A 324 -0.73 0.61 -6.27
C ILE A 324 0.78 0.84 -6.30
N GLY A 325 1.27 1.77 -5.47
CA GLY A 325 2.65 2.25 -5.58
C GLY A 325 2.87 2.88 -6.96
N ASN A 326 3.91 2.45 -7.66
CA ASN A 326 4.20 2.85 -9.05
C ASN A 326 3.48 2.01 -10.11
N GLN A 327 2.72 0.98 -9.72
CA GLN A 327 2.08 0.06 -10.66
C GLN A 327 0.70 0.58 -11.08
N LYS A 328 0.52 0.84 -12.38
CA LYS A 328 -0.81 1.12 -12.96
C LYS A 328 -1.63 -0.16 -12.98
N ILE A 329 -2.74 -0.18 -12.24
CA ILE A 329 -3.62 -1.35 -12.12
C ILE A 329 -4.74 -1.31 -13.16
N THR A 330 -5.50 -0.23 -13.21
CA THR A 330 -6.61 -0.07 -14.16
C THR A 330 -6.84 1.39 -14.55
N THR A 331 -7.60 1.61 -15.61
CA THR A 331 -8.13 2.93 -16.00
C THR A 331 -9.65 2.88 -16.00
N LEU A 332 -10.25 3.67 -15.14
CA LEU A 332 -11.70 3.85 -15.05
C LEU A 332 -12.09 5.00 -15.98
N ARG A 333 -12.84 4.69 -17.04
CA ARG A 333 -13.41 5.71 -17.94
C ARG A 333 -14.78 6.08 -17.41
N PRO A 334 -14.97 7.32 -16.96
CA PRO A 334 -16.18 7.69 -16.25
C PRO A 334 -17.37 7.83 -17.18
N GLN A 335 -18.55 7.55 -16.63
CA GLN A 335 -19.82 8.08 -17.08
C GLN A 335 -20.39 8.87 -15.91
N TYR A 336 -20.73 10.13 -16.13
CA TYR A 336 -21.06 11.03 -15.03
C TYR A 336 -22.54 10.96 -14.67
N PHE A 337 -22.81 10.78 -13.37
CA PHE A 337 -24.16 10.74 -12.80
C PHE A 337 -24.25 11.58 -11.53
N LYS A 338 -25.47 12.05 -11.23
CA LYS A 338 -25.85 12.43 -9.86
C LYS A 338 -25.98 11.17 -9.01
N ILE A 339 -25.64 11.28 -7.72
CA ILE A 339 -25.80 10.18 -6.77
C ILE A 339 -27.12 10.34 -6.05
N ALA A 340 -27.98 9.33 -6.15
CA ALA A 340 -29.27 9.33 -5.49
C ALA A 340 -29.10 9.35 -3.96
N LYS A 341 -29.87 10.21 -3.29
CA LYS A 341 -29.81 10.38 -1.82
C LYS A 341 -30.48 9.24 -1.05
N ASN A 342 -31.58 8.70 -1.60
CA ASN A 342 -32.47 7.76 -0.91
C ASN A 342 -32.62 6.46 -1.71
N CYS A 343 -31.54 5.68 -1.74
CA CYS A 343 -31.52 4.34 -2.32
C CYS A 343 -31.71 3.30 -1.22
N GLU A 344 -32.44 2.23 -1.53
CA GLU A 344 -32.47 1.07 -0.64
C GLU A 344 -31.06 0.49 -0.51
N GLN A 345 -30.77 -0.10 0.64
CA GLN A 345 -29.42 -0.58 0.97
C GLN A 345 -29.23 -2.06 0.64
N LYS A 346 -30.30 -2.72 0.17
CA LYS A 346 -30.31 -4.13 -0.21
C LYS A 346 -31.17 -4.33 -1.44
N PHE A 347 -30.94 -5.43 -2.12
CA PHE A 347 -31.77 -5.93 -3.20
C PHE A 347 -31.87 -7.46 -3.07
N ASP A 348 -32.98 -8.02 -3.53
CA ASP A 348 -33.15 -9.45 -3.56
C ASP A 348 -32.75 -9.99 -4.92
N VAL A 349 -31.94 -11.04 -4.92
CA VAL A 349 -31.48 -11.72 -6.12
C VAL A 349 -31.85 -13.19 -6.03
N LYS A 350 -32.42 -13.70 -7.11
CA LYS A 350 -32.67 -15.11 -7.32
C LYS A 350 -31.47 -15.72 -8.05
N PHE A 351 -30.88 -16.76 -7.50
CA PHE A 351 -29.85 -17.58 -8.13
C PHE A 351 -29.83 -18.95 -7.45
N ASP A 352 -29.44 -20.00 -8.17
CA ASP A 352 -29.40 -21.38 -7.65
C ASP A 352 -30.74 -21.83 -7.00
N GLU A 353 -31.88 -21.52 -7.63
CA GLU A 353 -33.25 -21.78 -7.12
C GLU A 353 -33.59 -21.12 -5.77
N GLN A 354 -32.74 -20.24 -5.25
CA GLN A 354 -32.92 -19.55 -3.97
C GLN A 354 -33.02 -18.04 -4.18
N VAL A 355 -33.77 -17.36 -3.31
CA VAL A 355 -33.77 -15.90 -3.22
C VAL A 355 -32.93 -15.48 -2.02
N LYS A 356 -31.97 -14.57 -2.23
CA LYS A 356 -31.13 -14.02 -1.17
C LYS A 356 -31.13 -12.51 -1.22
N SER A 357 -31.21 -11.90 -0.04
CA SER A 357 -31.08 -10.46 0.12
C SER A 357 -29.61 -10.06 0.26
N VAL A 358 -29.13 -9.22 -0.65
CA VAL A 358 -27.72 -8.82 -0.78
C VAL A 358 -27.60 -7.31 -0.59
N LYS A 359 -26.52 -6.85 0.07
CA LYS A 359 -26.26 -5.41 0.22
C LYS A 359 -25.88 -4.79 -1.12
N ILE A 360 -26.28 -3.56 -1.36
CA ILE A 360 -25.73 -2.78 -2.49
C ILE A 360 -24.20 -2.57 -2.31
N ALA A 361 -23.51 -2.24 -3.40
CA ALA A 361 -22.06 -2.04 -3.41
C ALA A 361 -21.26 -3.26 -2.91
N SER A 362 -21.77 -4.47 -3.19
CA SER A 362 -21.16 -5.72 -2.76
C SER A 362 -21.04 -6.74 -3.89
N SER A 363 -20.56 -7.93 -3.58
CA SER A 363 -20.42 -9.05 -4.53
C SER A 363 -21.35 -10.18 -4.15
N PHE A 364 -21.93 -10.85 -5.14
CA PHE A 364 -22.65 -12.12 -4.97
C PHE A 364 -22.15 -13.14 -6.01
N PHE A 365 -22.31 -14.42 -5.69
CA PHE A 365 -21.75 -15.52 -6.47
C PHE A 365 -22.87 -16.40 -7.01
N VAL A 366 -22.76 -16.78 -8.29
CA VAL A 366 -23.79 -17.50 -9.04
C VAL A 366 -23.12 -18.65 -9.81
N ASN A 367 -23.82 -19.77 -9.98
CA ASN A 367 -23.27 -20.88 -10.78
C ASN A 367 -23.59 -20.67 -12.26
N ASP A 368 -24.88 -20.61 -12.62
CA ASP A 368 -25.32 -20.60 -14.02
C ASP A 368 -26.00 -19.29 -14.42
N ASP A 369 -26.94 -18.82 -13.60
CA ASP A 369 -27.79 -17.67 -13.88
C ASP A 369 -28.21 -16.92 -12.62
N PHE A 370 -28.69 -15.69 -12.82
CA PHE A 370 -29.33 -14.92 -11.78
C PHE A 370 -30.42 -14.01 -12.33
N SER A 371 -31.34 -13.61 -11.46
CA SER A 371 -32.31 -12.55 -11.72
C SER A 371 -32.40 -11.62 -10.52
N ILE A 372 -32.36 -10.31 -10.77
CA ILE A 372 -32.62 -9.32 -9.73
C ILE A 372 -34.14 -9.21 -9.58
N MET A 373 -34.66 -9.47 -8.39
CA MET A 373 -36.11 -9.47 -8.16
C MET A 373 -36.70 -8.10 -8.47
N ASN A 374 -37.90 -8.08 -9.07
CA ASN A 374 -38.64 -6.85 -9.30
C ASN A 374 -38.90 -6.14 -7.97
N ASN A 375 -38.31 -4.97 -7.80
CA ASN A 375 -38.52 -4.10 -6.66
C ASN A 375 -38.96 -2.72 -7.19
N SER A 376 -40.01 -2.16 -6.59
CA SER A 376 -40.53 -0.82 -6.92
C SER A 376 -39.51 0.32 -6.69
N GLY A 377 -38.34 0.05 -6.10
CA GLY A 377 -37.35 1.07 -5.75
C GLY A 377 -36.20 1.32 -6.73
N PHE A 378 -35.97 0.44 -7.73
CA PHE A 378 -34.81 0.55 -8.63
C PHE A 378 -35.10 0.22 -10.09
N ARG A 379 -34.38 0.92 -10.97
CA ARG A 379 -34.04 0.43 -12.31
C ARG A 379 -32.70 -0.31 -12.23
N VAL A 380 -32.65 -1.51 -12.77
CA VAL A 380 -31.45 -2.36 -12.83
C VAL A 380 -30.89 -2.37 -14.24
N ASN A 381 -29.57 -2.29 -14.34
CA ASN A 381 -28.80 -2.42 -15.58
C ASN A 381 -27.62 -3.38 -15.36
N VAL A 382 -27.62 -4.51 -16.07
CA VAL A 382 -26.58 -5.53 -16.01
C VAL A 382 -25.60 -5.29 -17.17
N ILE A 383 -24.42 -4.76 -16.84
CA ILE A 383 -23.46 -4.36 -17.85
C ILE A 383 -22.88 -5.58 -18.57
N GLY A 384 -23.12 -5.63 -19.88
CA GLY A 384 -22.77 -6.75 -20.76
C GLY A 384 -23.98 -7.55 -21.22
N PHE A 385 -25.15 -7.33 -20.62
CA PHE A 385 -26.44 -7.80 -21.12
C PHE A 385 -27.13 -6.69 -21.90
N LYS A 386 -28.04 -7.07 -22.81
CA LYS A 386 -28.90 -6.12 -23.52
C LYS A 386 -30.27 -6.74 -23.75
N SER A 387 -31.26 -6.29 -22.99
CA SER A 387 -32.66 -6.59 -23.30
C SER A 387 -33.09 -5.90 -24.61
N GLN A 388 -33.87 -6.60 -25.45
CA GLN A 388 -34.44 -6.01 -26.66
C GLN A 388 -35.71 -5.19 -26.36
N GLU A 389 -36.36 -5.44 -25.22
CA GLU A 389 -37.72 -4.94 -24.93
C GLU A 389 -37.79 -4.07 -23.67
N HIS A 390 -36.76 -4.07 -22.82
CA HIS A 390 -36.83 -3.46 -21.49
C HIS A 390 -35.62 -2.57 -21.16
N LEU A 391 -35.87 -1.36 -20.66
CA LEU A 391 -34.85 -0.47 -20.09
C LEU A 391 -34.47 -0.84 -18.64
N ASN A 392 -35.33 -1.59 -17.96
CA ASN A 392 -35.11 -2.14 -16.63
C ASN A 392 -34.94 -3.66 -16.77
N GLU A 393 -33.81 -4.18 -16.31
CA GLU A 393 -33.47 -5.60 -16.45
C GLU A 393 -33.79 -6.41 -15.18
N SER A 394 -34.61 -5.84 -14.29
CA SER A 394 -35.20 -6.56 -13.15
C SER A 394 -36.16 -7.65 -13.65
N GLY A 395 -36.19 -8.78 -12.94
CA GLY A 395 -37.06 -9.92 -13.22
C GLY A 395 -36.65 -10.77 -14.44
N ILE A 396 -35.55 -10.43 -15.10
CA ILE A 396 -35.00 -11.20 -16.23
C ILE A 396 -33.98 -12.21 -15.70
N ASP A 397 -34.10 -13.48 -16.09
CA ASP A 397 -33.08 -14.50 -15.82
C ASP A 397 -31.92 -14.32 -16.80
N ILE A 398 -30.73 -13.96 -16.29
CA ILE A 398 -29.53 -13.66 -17.08
C ILE A 398 -28.50 -14.77 -16.87
N LYS A 399 -28.11 -15.45 -17.95
CA LYS A 399 -27.10 -16.52 -17.91
C LYS A 399 -25.73 -15.99 -18.29
N TYR A 400 -24.68 -16.70 -17.87
CA TYR A 400 -23.30 -16.35 -18.23
C TYR A 400 -23.09 -16.15 -19.74
N LYS A 401 -23.69 -17.03 -20.56
CA LYS A 401 -23.57 -17.00 -22.03
C LYS A 401 -24.24 -15.79 -22.69
N ASP A 402 -25.13 -15.09 -21.98
CA ASP A 402 -25.88 -13.95 -22.49
C ASP A 402 -25.08 -12.64 -22.32
N LEU A 403 -23.94 -12.70 -21.62
CA LEU A 403 -23.12 -11.54 -21.27
C LEU A 403 -21.92 -11.38 -22.21
N ASP A 404 -21.77 -10.19 -22.79
CA ASP A 404 -20.59 -9.84 -23.58
C ASP A 404 -19.35 -9.74 -22.69
N LYS A 405 -18.40 -10.65 -22.91
CA LYS A 405 -17.09 -10.74 -22.24
C LYS A 405 -16.29 -9.44 -22.29
N SER A 406 -16.53 -8.57 -23.28
CA SER A 406 -15.87 -7.26 -23.38
C SER A 406 -16.18 -6.36 -22.17
N PHE A 407 -17.37 -6.50 -21.58
CA PHE A 407 -17.86 -5.72 -20.44
C PHE A 407 -17.53 -6.31 -19.06
N SER A 408 -16.94 -7.51 -18.99
CA SER A 408 -16.51 -8.08 -17.70
C SER A 408 -15.51 -7.16 -16.99
N VAL A 409 -15.55 -7.15 -15.66
CA VAL A 409 -14.67 -6.37 -14.79
C VAL A 409 -13.27 -6.98 -14.73
N ASP A 410 -13.21 -8.30 -14.79
CA ASP A 410 -12.02 -9.11 -14.58
C ASP A 410 -11.46 -9.67 -15.89
N LYS A 411 -10.20 -10.11 -15.85
CA LYS A 411 -9.50 -10.71 -16.99
C LYS A 411 -10.00 -12.13 -17.28
N SER A 412 -10.51 -12.84 -16.27
CA SER A 412 -11.06 -14.19 -16.45
C SER A 412 -12.46 -14.21 -17.07
N HIS A 413 -13.06 -13.02 -17.29
CA HIS A 413 -14.40 -12.85 -17.86
C HIS A 413 -15.51 -13.51 -17.04
N LYS A 414 -15.44 -13.43 -15.71
CA LYS A 414 -16.41 -14.05 -14.79
C LYS A 414 -17.14 -13.05 -13.89
N ILE A 415 -16.73 -11.79 -13.89
CA ILE A 415 -17.27 -10.76 -13.00
C ILE A 415 -17.94 -9.68 -13.82
N TYR A 416 -19.23 -9.41 -13.56
CA TYR A 416 -20.02 -8.41 -14.28
C TYR A 416 -20.65 -7.41 -13.33
N ARG A 417 -20.85 -6.18 -13.79
CA ARG A 417 -21.45 -5.10 -12.98
C ARG A 417 -22.97 -5.18 -13.05
N VAL A 418 -23.60 -5.02 -11.90
CA VAL A 418 -25.04 -4.80 -11.76
C VAL A 418 -25.22 -3.41 -11.17
N GLU A 419 -25.73 -2.49 -11.96
CA GLU A 419 -25.89 -1.09 -11.62
C GLU A 419 -27.35 -0.78 -11.29
N PHE A 420 -27.55 -0.05 -10.20
CA PHE A 420 -28.86 0.33 -9.68
C PHE A 420 -29.06 1.83 -9.81
N TYR A 421 -30.24 2.21 -10.29
CA TYR A 421 -30.61 3.60 -10.54
C TYR A 421 -31.98 3.92 -9.96
N LYS A 422 -32.18 5.16 -9.54
CA LYS A 422 -33.46 5.69 -9.09
C LYS A 422 -33.63 7.11 -9.62
N ASP A 423 -34.75 7.38 -10.29
CA ASP A 423 -35.04 8.68 -10.90
C ASP A 423 -33.88 9.18 -11.81
N ASP A 424 -33.30 8.26 -12.60
CA ASP A 424 -32.11 8.47 -13.44
C ASP A 424 -30.81 8.89 -12.72
N GLU A 425 -30.81 8.84 -11.39
CA GLU A 425 -29.64 9.03 -10.56
C GLU A 425 -29.01 7.68 -10.18
N PHE A 426 -27.68 7.64 -10.08
CA PHE A 426 -26.95 6.43 -9.75
C PHE A 426 -27.04 6.13 -8.25
N CYS A 427 -27.49 4.93 -7.90
CA CYS A 427 -27.52 4.46 -6.53
C CYS A 427 -26.21 3.76 -6.15
N ALA A 428 -25.95 2.62 -6.78
CA ALA A 428 -24.81 1.77 -6.46
C ALA A 428 -24.49 0.78 -7.58
N MET A 429 -23.30 0.19 -7.50
CA MET A 429 -22.83 -0.88 -8.38
C MET A 429 -22.43 -2.08 -7.54
N SER A 430 -23.11 -3.20 -7.74
CA SER A 430 -22.71 -4.51 -7.23
C SER A 430 -22.03 -5.32 -8.33
N THR A 431 -21.41 -6.45 -7.96
CA THR A 431 -20.80 -7.37 -8.94
C THR A 431 -21.37 -8.79 -8.79
N ALA A 432 -21.70 -9.40 -9.92
CA ALA A 432 -22.08 -10.80 -10.04
C ALA A 432 -20.84 -11.62 -10.43
N HIS A 433 -20.52 -12.66 -9.66
CA HIS A 433 -19.37 -13.55 -9.88
C HIS A 433 -19.86 -14.92 -10.33
N PHE A 434 -19.61 -15.27 -11.58
CA PHE A 434 -19.88 -16.60 -12.12
C PHE A 434 -18.76 -17.56 -11.71
N LYS A 435 -19.12 -18.72 -11.16
CA LYS A 435 -18.14 -19.70 -10.65
C LYS A 435 -17.40 -20.48 -11.72
#